data_AF-A0A226NBR1-F1
#
_entry.id   AF-A0A226NBR1-F1
#
_cell.length_a   1.000
_cell.length_b   1.000
_cell.length_c   1.000
_cell.angle_alpha   90.00
_cell.angle_beta   90.00
_cell.angle_gamma   90.00
#
_symmetry.space_group_name_H-M   'P 1'
#
loop_
_entity.id
_entity.type
_entity.pdbx_description
1 polymer ?
#
loop_
_entity_poly.entity_id
_entity_poly.type
_entity_poly.pdbx_seq_one_letter_code
_entity_poly.pdbx_strand_id
1 'polypeptide(L)'
;MQYRAEVVVPERMTRMARSIQERDFEAFGQLTMQDSNQFHATCLDTFPPIFYLNDVSRSIIALAHRFNAHHGLTKVAYTFDAGPNAVIFMLEDTVDEFVEVVRRSFPPASNGDHGQRYMTAVLKAFGPLTRNYYIRAILHAALAVPAGFLLSTILGTVCLGIASGIYLLAAVRGEEWRPIEQKPRERPHMGDTIKQPPSNPPPRPPADARRKQTAQVGGQVNPIPVEAE
;
A
#
# COMPACT_ATOMS: atom_id res chain seq x y z
N MET A 1 6.75 -29.89 -2.95
CA MET A 1 6.69 -29.09 -4.20
C MET A 1 5.87 -29.75 -5.32
N GLN A 2 6.06 -31.06 -5.58
CA GLN A 2 5.38 -31.79 -6.67
C GLN A 2 3.84 -31.70 -6.63
N TYR A 3 3.23 -31.95 -5.46
CA TYR A 3 1.77 -31.85 -5.29
C TYR A 3 1.19 -30.47 -5.66
N ARG A 4 1.89 -29.38 -5.31
CA ARG A 4 1.45 -28.02 -5.68
C ARG A 4 1.43 -27.85 -7.19
N ALA A 5 2.48 -28.29 -7.88
CA ALA A 5 2.59 -28.14 -9.33
C ALA A 5 1.58 -29.00 -10.10
N GLU A 6 1.37 -30.25 -9.67
CA GLU A 6 0.53 -31.21 -10.39
C GLU A 6 -0.97 -31.05 -10.10
N VAL A 7 -1.33 -30.69 -8.87
CA VAL A 7 -2.73 -30.71 -8.41
C VAL A 7 -3.27 -29.30 -8.18
N VAL A 8 -2.51 -28.44 -7.49
CA VAL A 8 -3.04 -27.16 -7.00
C VAL A 8 -2.98 -26.07 -8.08
N VAL A 9 -1.83 -25.89 -8.72
CA VAL A 9 -1.60 -24.78 -9.66
C VAL A 9 -2.54 -24.83 -10.87
N PRO A 10 -2.81 -25.99 -11.53
CA PRO A 10 -3.69 -26.02 -12.69
C PRO A 10 -5.10 -25.48 -12.40
N GLU A 11 -5.72 -25.90 -11.29
CA GLU A 11 -7.04 -25.41 -10.89
C GLU A 11 -7.01 -23.91 -10.55
N ARG A 12 -5.99 -23.47 -9.82
CA ARG A 12 -5.82 -22.05 -9.47
C ARG A 12 -5.63 -21.19 -10.70
N MET A 13 -4.89 -21.65 -11.72
CA MET A 13 -4.72 -20.91 -12.97
C MET A 13 -6.07 -20.70 -13.68
N THR A 14 -6.91 -21.73 -13.76
CA THR A 14 -8.26 -21.60 -14.34
C THR A 14 -9.13 -20.63 -13.55
N ARG A 15 -9.11 -20.73 -12.22
CA ARG A 15 -9.87 -19.83 -11.35
C ARG A 15 -9.39 -18.38 -11.45
N MET A 16 -8.07 -18.18 -11.45
CA MET A 16 -7.45 -16.85 -11.58
C MET A 16 -7.84 -16.19 -12.90
N ALA A 17 -7.74 -16.92 -14.01
CA ALA A 17 -8.13 -16.44 -15.33
C ALA A 17 -9.60 -16.02 -15.37
N ARG A 18 -10.49 -16.82 -14.76
CA ARG A 18 -11.92 -16.48 -14.64
C ARG A 18 -12.14 -15.20 -13.84
N SER A 19 -11.55 -15.09 -12.64
CA SER A 19 -11.70 -13.90 -11.80
C SER A 19 -11.21 -12.62 -12.48
N ILE A 20 -10.15 -12.70 -13.30
CA ILE A 20 -9.68 -11.56 -14.09
C ILE A 20 -10.67 -11.21 -15.20
N GLN A 21 -11.20 -12.20 -15.92
CA GLN A 21 -12.17 -11.99 -17.00
C GLN A 21 -13.49 -11.39 -16.48
N GLU A 22 -13.97 -11.88 -15.35
CA GLU A 22 -15.22 -11.45 -14.69
C GLU A 22 -15.03 -10.17 -13.86
N ARG A 23 -13.79 -9.69 -13.72
CA ARG A 23 -13.41 -8.56 -12.84
C ARG A 23 -13.85 -8.75 -11.39
N ASP A 24 -13.83 -10.00 -10.93
CA ASP A 24 -14.12 -10.37 -9.54
C ASP A 24 -12.86 -10.17 -8.70
N PHE A 25 -12.75 -8.98 -8.09
CA PHE A 25 -11.62 -8.63 -7.24
C PHE A 25 -11.54 -9.48 -5.98
N GLU A 26 -12.67 -9.92 -5.43
CA GLU A 26 -12.67 -10.71 -4.19
C GLU A 26 -12.10 -12.11 -4.44
N ALA A 27 -12.57 -12.79 -5.48
CA ALA A 27 -12.01 -14.08 -5.87
C ALA A 27 -10.54 -13.96 -6.28
N PHE A 28 -10.18 -12.92 -7.06
CA PHE A 28 -8.80 -12.62 -7.44
C PHE A 28 -7.91 -12.43 -6.19
N GLY A 29 -8.36 -11.61 -5.25
CA GLY A 29 -7.60 -11.23 -4.07
C GLY A 29 -7.36 -12.39 -3.11
N GLN A 30 -8.42 -13.18 -2.84
CA GLN A 30 -8.32 -14.38 -2.03
C GLN A 30 -7.35 -15.39 -2.64
N LEU A 31 -7.47 -15.64 -3.95
CA LEU A 31 -6.62 -16.60 -4.65
C LEU A 31 -5.16 -16.16 -4.68
N THR A 32 -4.91 -14.85 -4.90
CA THR A 32 -3.57 -14.25 -4.85
C THR A 32 -2.89 -14.47 -3.50
N MET A 33 -3.59 -14.15 -2.40
CA MET A 33 -3.05 -14.33 -1.05
C MET A 33 -2.78 -15.81 -0.73
N GLN A 34 -3.69 -16.71 -1.11
CA GLN A 34 -3.53 -18.14 -0.91
C GLN A 34 -2.35 -18.73 -1.72
N ASP A 35 -2.09 -18.19 -2.91
CA ASP A 35 -0.99 -18.64 -3.75
C ASP A 35 0.36 -18.17 -3.23
N SER A 36 0.46 -16.92 -2.81
CA SER A 36 1.65 -16.40 -2.12
C SER A 36 1.94 -17.18 -0.84
N ASN A 37 0.95 -17.40 0.02
CA ASN A 37 1.13 -18.15 1.27
C ASN A 37 1.63 -19.59 1.00
N GLN A 38 1.05 -20.28 0.01
CA GLN A 38 1.46 -21.65 -0.30
C GLN A 38 2.86 -21.70 -0.93
N PHE A 39 3.23 -20.72 -1.76
CA PHE A 39 4.58 -20.60 -2.27
C PHE A 39 5.60 -20.52 -1.11
N HIS A 40 5.39 -19.59 -0.17
CA HIS A 40 6.26 -19.46 1.00
C HIS A 40 6.24 -20.68 1.93
N ALA A 41 5.11 -21.37 2.04
CA ALA A 41 5.04 -22.64 2.77
C ALA A 41 5.91 -23.73 2.12
N THR A 42 5.93 -23.82 0.79
CA THR A 42 6.83 -24.76 0.10
C THR A 42 8.30 -24.37 0.23
N CYS A 43 8.62 -23.07 0.33
CA CYS A 43 9.98 -22.62 0.64
C CYS A 43 10.40 -23.01 2.06
N LEU A 44 9.49 -22.93 3.02
CA LEU A 44 9.73 -23.37 4.40
C LEU A 44 9.92 -24.89 4.51
N ASP A 45 9.26 -25.67 3.66
CA ASP A 45 9.36 -27.14 3.58
C ASP A 45 10.66 -27.64 2.91
N THR A 46 11.51 -26.75 2.40
CA THR A 46 12.82 -27.14 1.82
C THR A 46 13.86 -27.46 2.89
N PHE A 47 14.92 -28.17 2.51
CA PHE A 47 16.07 -28.45 3.37
C PHE A 47 17.38 -28.01 2.69
N PRO A 48 18.11 -27.00 3.24
CA PRO A 48 17.75 -26.17 4.40
C PRO A 48 16.54 -25.26 4.10
N PRO A 49 15.75 -24.89 5.13
CA PRO A 49 14.56 -24.06 4.94
C PRO A 49 14.89 -22.67 4.42
N ILE A 50 14.06 -22.17 3.49
CA ILE A 50 14.22 -20.85 2.86
C ILE A 50 13.21 -19.88 3.47
N PHE A 51 13.70 -18.79 4.07
CA PHE A 51 12.89 -17.77 4.73
C PHE A 51 12.92 -16.45 3.96
N TYR A 52 11.88 -16.17 3.18
CA TYR A 52 11.71 -14.87 2.51
C TYR A 52 10.98 -13.84 3.37
N LEU A 53 10.01 -14.28 4.17
CA LEU A 53 9.14 -13.40 4.96
C LEU A 53 9.73 -13.10 6.33
N ASN A 54 9.82 -11.81 6.66
CA ASN A 54 10.25 -11.35 7.98
C ASN A 54 9.05 -10.85 8.83
N ASP A 55 9.33 -10.28 10.00
CA ASP A 55 8.28 -9.79 10.91
C ASP A 55 7.49 -8.62 10.34
N VAL A 56 8.12 -7.80 9.50
CA VAL A 56 7.43 -6.73 8.78
C VAL A 56 6.47 -7.32 7.75
N SER A 57 6.90 -8.32 6.97
CA SER A 57 6.04 -9.06 6.04
C SER A 57 4.82 -9.65 6.75
N ARG A 58 5.03 -10.32 7.90
CA ARG A 58 3.95 -10.87 8.74
C ARG A 58 3.01 -9.79 9.28
N SER A 59 3.53 -8.64 9.67
CA SER A 59 2.73 -7.50 10.12
C SER A 59 1.86 -6.92 9.01
N ILE A 60 2.38 -6.86 7.77
CA ILE A 60 1.61 -6.43 6.60
C ILE A 60 0.50 -7.42 6.26
N ILE A 61 0.77 -8.73 6.34
CA ILE A 61 -0.25 -9.79 6.18
C ILE A 61 -1.39 -9.59 7.19
N ALA A 62 -1.04 -9.41 8.47
CA ALA A 62 -2.03 -9.17 9.52
C ALA A 62 -2.84 -7.89 9.29
N LEU A 63 -2.19 -6.82 8.82
CA LEU A 63 -2.84 -5.55 8.49
C LEU A 63 -3.86 -5.72 7.35
N ALA A 64 -3.49 -6.41 6.28
CA ALA A 64 -4.38 -6.67 5.15
C ALA A 64 -5.63 -7.46 5.56
N HIS A 65 -5.46 -8.53 6.37
CA HIS A 65 -6.60 -9.30 6.89
C HIS A 65 -7.50 -8.47 7.81
N ARG A 66 -6.93 -7.65 8.70
CA ARG A 66 -7.70 -6.75 9.57
C ARG A 66 -8.47 -5.71 8.77
N PHE A 67 -7.86 -5.16 7.73
CA PHE A 67 -8.49 -4.20 6.84
C PHE A 67 -9.69 -4.83 6.12
N ASN A 68 -9.51 -6.00 5.50
CA ASN A 68 -10.61 -6.73 4.86
C ASN A 68 -11.73 -7.10 5.85
N ALA A 69 -11.37 -7.57 7.04
CA ALA A 69 -12.33 -7.91 8.08
C ALA A 69 -13.14 -6.68 8.55
N HIS A 70 -12.50 -5.51 8.64
CA HIS A 70 -13.18 -4.26 8.99
C HIS A 70 -14.26 -3.86 7.97
N HIS A 71 -14.00 -4.08 6.68
CA HIS A 71 -14.96 -3.79 5.61
C HIS A 71 -15.95 -4.92 5.32
N GLY A 72 -15.72 -6.11 5.87
CA GLY A 72 -16.57 -7.29 5.62
C GLY A 72 -16.42 -7.89 4.22
N LEU A 73 -15.44 -7.45 3.44
CA LEU A 73 -15.15 -7.96 2.09
C LEU A 73 -13.67 -7.80 1.75
N THR A 74 -13.19 -8.57 0.78
CA THR A 74 -11.80 -8.53 0.34
C THR A 74 -11.51 -7.26 -0.49
N LYS A 75 -11.05 -6.18 0.16
CA LYS A 75 -10.67 -4.90 -0.49
C LYS A 75 -9.20 -4.79 -0.85
N VAL A 76 -8.34 -5.52 -0.14
CA VAL A 76 -6.89 -5.56 -0.40
C VAL A 76 -6.39 -7.00 -0.44
N ALA A 77 -5.42 -7.26 -1.32
CA ALA A 77 -4.76 -8.54 -1.42
C ALA A 77 -3.25 -8.35 -1.44
N TYR A 78 -2.51 -9.19 -0.73
CA TYR A 78 -1.05 -9.17 -0.72
C TYR A 78 -0.48 -10.33 -1.52
N THR A 79 0.70 -10.12 -2.09
CA THR A 79 1.59 -11.18 -2.56
C THR A 79 3.04 -10.82 -2.25
N PHE A 80 3.86 -11.85 -2.14
CA PHE A 80 5.28 -11.78 -1.83
C PHE A 80 6.03 -12.73 -2.76
N ASP A 81 7.07 -12.22 -3.42
CA ASP A 81 7.99 -13.00 -4.25
C ASP A 81 9.16 -13.54 -3.40
N ALA A 82 10.35 -13.68 -3.97
CA ALA A 82 11.57 -14.12 -3.29
C ALA A 82 12.19 -13.03 -2.39
N GLY A 83 11.41 -12.46 -1.47
CA GLY A 83 11.86 -11.46 -0.51
C GLY A 83 10.77 -10.93 0.42
N PRO A 84 11.12 -10.03 1.35
CA PRO A 84 10.19 -9.55 2.38
C PRO A 84 9.24 -8.44 1.91
N ASN A 85 9.44 -7.91 0.70
CA ASN A 85 8.68 -6.79 0.15
C ASN A 85 7.26 -7.23 -0.22
N ALA A 86 6.27 -6.53 0.31
CA ALA A 86 4.87 -6.78 0.00
C ALA A 86 4.45 -6.05 -1.27
N VAL A 87 3.82 -6.77 -2.19
CA VAL A 87 3.05 -6.19 -3.29
C VAL A 87 1.58 -6.25 -2.91
N ILE A 88 0.89 -5.11 -2.97
CA ILE A 88 -0.52 -5.01 -2.58
C ILE A 88 -1.37 -4.67 -3.80
N PHE A 89 -2.38 -5.49 -4.06
CA PHE A 89 -3.45 -5.23 -5.01
C PHE A 89 -4.67 -4.65 -4.29
N MET A 90 -5.27 -3.64 -4.87
CA MET A 90 -6.49 -2.99 -4.42
C MET A 90 -7.12 -2.24 -5.59
N LEU A 91 -8.41 -1.93 -5.48
CA LEU A 91 -9.08 -1.03 -6.43
C LEU A 91 -8.74 0.44 -6.11
N GLU A 92 -8.90 1.31 -7.11
CA GLU A 92 -8.51 2.74 -7.03
C GLU A 92 -9.16 3.47 -5.85
N ASP A 93 -10.43 3.17 -5.56
CA ASP A 93 -11.20 3.75 -4.46
C ASP A 93 -10.65 3.43 -3.06
N THR A 94 -9.83 2.38 -2.94
CA THR A 94 -9.29 1.86 -1.68
C THR A 94 -7.88 2.38 -1.40
N VAL A 95 -7.22 2.95 -2.42
CA VAL A 95 -5.80 3.33 -2.36
C VAL A 95 -5.51 4.32 -1.24
N ASP A 96 -6.24 5.44 -1.19
CA ASP A 96 -5.97 6.51 -0.22
C ASP A 96 -6.18 6.05 1.22
N GLU A 97 -7.27 5.30 1.46
CA GLU A 97 -7.62 4.74 2.76
C GLU A 97 -6.55 3.77 3.25
N PHE A 98 -6.17 2.79 2.42
CA PHE A 98 -5.21 1.77 2.81
C PHE A 98 -3.80 2.35 3.01
N VAL A 99 -3.37 3.29 2.15
CA VAL A 99 -2.07 3.96 2.30
C VAL A 99 -1.99 4.73 3.61
N GLU A 100 -3.05 5.40 4.03
CA GLU A 100 -3.09 6.08 5.34
C GLU A 100 -2.99 5.09 6.50
N VAL A 101 -3.70 3.96 6.42
CA VAL A 101 -3.60 2.87 7.41
C VAL A 101 -2.17 2.31 7.48
N VAL A 102 -1.51 2.13 6.34
CA VAL A 102 -0.10 1.69 6.28
C VAL A 102 0.83 2.71 6.91
N ARG A 103 0.69 4.01 6.61
CA ARG A 103 1.53 5.07 7.20
C ARG A 103 1.41 5.16 8.72
N ARG A 104 0.21 4.93 9.25
CA ARG A 104 -0.03 4.90 10.70
C ARG A 104 0.55 3.64 11.35
N SER A 105 0.45 2.51 10.67
CA SER A 105 0.94 1.22 11.17
C SER A 105 2.46 1.08 11.06
N PHE A 106 3.06 1.71 10.05
CA PHE A 106 4.49 1.70 9.77
C PHE A 106 4.98 3.14 9.51
N PRO A 107 5.22 3.92 10.58
CA PRO A 107 5.66 5.31 10.43
C PRO A 107 6.98 5.41 9.64
N PRO A 108 7.07 6.23 8.59
CA PRO A 108 8.30 6.38 7.84
C PRO A 108 9.39 6.99 8.72
N ALA A 109 10.58 6.40 8.69
CA ALA A 109 11.73 6.93 9.43
C ALA A 109 12.11 8.33 8.90
N SER A 110 12.43 9.28 9.79
CA SER A 110 12.72 10.67 9.41
C SER A 110 14.04 10.86 8.65
N ASN A 111 14.98 9.90 8.73
CA ASN A 111 16.39 10.16 8.41
C ASN A 111 17.04 9.24 7.34
N GLY A 112 16.34 8.21 6.84
CA GLY A 112 16.90 7.22 5.89
C GLY A 112 16.88 7.64 4.41
N ASP A 113 16.37 8.83 4.12
CA ASP A 113 15.78 9.15 2.82
C ASP A 113 16.75 9.83 1.85
N HIS A 114 17.99 10.16 2.25
CA HIS A 114 18.88 10.99 1.45
C HIS A 114 19.29 10.31 0.13
N GLY A 115 19.76 9.07 0.18
CA GLY A 115 20.15 8.32 -1.03
C GLY A 115 18.95 8.00 -1.91
N GLN A 116 17.83 7.61 -1.30
CA GLN A 116 16.60 7.27 -2.02
C GLN A 116 15.98 8.51 -2.67
N ARG A 117 16.03 9.68 -2.03
CA ARG A 117 15.61 10.98 -2.61
C ARG A 117 16.46 11.37 -3.80
N TYR A 118 17.79 11.28 -3.70
CA TYR A 118 18.68 11.58 -4.82
C TYR A 118 18.42 10.64 -6.00
N MET A 119 18.35 9.33 -5.74
CA MET A 119 18.06 8.34 -6.79
C MET A 119 16.66 8.55 -7.38
N THR A 120 15.66 8.86 -6.56
CA THR A 120 14.29 9.13 -7.02
C THR A 120 14.23 10.40 -7.86
N ALA A 121 14.99 11.44 -7.50
CA ALA A 121 15.10 12.66 -8.29
C ALA A 121 15.73 12.38 -9.67
N VAL A 122 16.81 11.60 -9.71
CA VAL A 122 17.44 11.16 -10.97
C VAL A 122 16.47 10.30 -11.79
N LEU A 123 15.83 9.31 -11.20
CA LEU A 123 14.84 8.45 -11.88
C LEU A 123 13.65 9.27 -12.42
N LYS A 124 13.18 10.28 -11.67
CA LYS A 124 12.14 11.21 -12.13
C LYS A 124 12.60 12.04 -13.32
N ALA A 125 13.87 12.47 -13.36
CA ALA A 125 14.42 13.19 -14.50
C ALA A 125 14.48 12.31 -15.77
N PHE A 126 14.78 11.02 -15.63
CA PHE A 126 14.63 10.02 -16.69
C PHE A 126 13.18 9.54 -16.90
N GLY A 127 12.21 10.14 -16.20
CA GLY A 127 10.79 9.79 -16.24
C GLY A 127 10.19 9.67 -17.65
N PRO A 128 10.46 10.60 -18.60
CA PRO A 128 9.93 10.49 -19.96
C PRO A 128 10.45 9.27 -20.73
N LEU A 129 11.70 8.85 -20.48
CA LEU A 129 12.33 7.70 -21.10
C LEU A 129 11.85 6.38 -20.45
N THR A 130 11.70 6.39 -19.12
CA THR A 130 11.36 5.21 -18.32
C THR A 130 9.87 4.92 -18.26
N ARG A 131 9.00 5.93 -18.47
CA ARG A 131 7.53 5.74 -18.53
C ARG A 131 7.07 5.18 -19.88
N ASN A 132 7.79 5.45 -20.96
CA ASN A 132 7.38 4.97 -22.28
C ASN A 132 7.68 3.48 -22.45
N TYR A 133 6.63 2.67 -22.55
CA TYR A 133 6.76 1.22 -22.67
C TYR A 133 7.41 0.76 -23.98
N TYR A 134 7.31 1.52 -25.08
CA TYR A 134 8.05 1.21 -26.32
C TYR A 134 9.56 1.28 -26.09
N ILE A 135 10.02 2.30 -25.38
CA ILE A 135 11.44 2.50 -25.09
C ILE A 135 11.94 1.38 -24.18
N ARG A 136 11.15 0.98 -23.18
CA ARG A 136 11.47 -0.17 -22.32
C ARG A 136 11.57 -1.45 -23.14
N ALA A 137 10.61 -1.74 -24.01
CA ALA A 137 10.65 -2.94 -24.85
C ALA A 137 11.94 -2.99 -25.69
N ILE A 138 12.28 -1.89 -26.38
CA ILE A 138 13.50 -1.81 -27.19
C ILE A 138 14.77 -1.98 -26.34
N LEU A 139 14.84 -1.34 -25.17
CA LEU A 139 15.99 -1.43 -24.28
C LEU A 139 16.22 -2.86 -23.78
N HIS A 140 15.15 -3.56 -23.37
CA HIS A 140 15.24 -4.95 -22.89
C HIS A 140 15.61 -5.90 -24.04
N ALA A 141 15.04 -5.70 -25.24
CA ALA A 141 15.41 -6.47 -26.43
C ALA A 141 16.88 -6.27 -26.82
N ALA A 142 17.36 -5.02 -26.83
CA ALA A 142 18.75 -4.70 -27.15
C ALA A 142 19.73 -5.32 -26.14
N LEU A 143 19.40 -5.33 -24.85
CA LEU A 143 20.22 -5.94 -23.80
C LEU A 143 20.22 -7.47 -23.86
N ALA A 144 19.15 -8.09 -24.37
CA ALA A 144 19.06 -9.54 -24.54
C ALA A 144 20.01 -10.07 -25.64
N VAL A 145 20.28 -9.28 -26.68
CA VAL A 145 21.13 -9.69 -27.82
C VAL A 145 22.55 -10.07 -27.40
N PRO A 146 23.36 -9.21 -26.73
CA PRO A 146 24.72 -9.57 -26.34
C PRO A 146 24.75 -10.66 -25.27
N ALA A 147 23.77 -10.68 -24.36
CA ALA A 147 23.68 -11.68 -23.30
C ALA A 147 23.31 -13.07 -23.86
N GLY A 148 22.70 -13.16 -25.05
CA GLY A 148 22.30 -14.43 -25.67
C GLY A 148 23.47 -15.30 -26.12
N PHE A 149 24.65 -14.71 -26.28
CA PHE A 149 25.86 -15.41 -26.71
C PHE A 149 26.67 -16.03 -25.56
N LEU A 150 26.29 -15.78 -24.30
CA LEU A 150 26.96 -16.28 -23.11
C LEU A 150 26.09 -17.32 -22.39
N LEU A 151 26.62 -18.52 -22.19
CA LEU A 151 25.90 -19.64 -21.56
C LEU A 151 25.39 -19.29 -20.14
N SER A 152 26.17 -18.52 -19.37
CA SER A 152 25.85 -18.11 -18.01
C SER A 152 24.69 -17.12 -17.91
N THR A 153 24.32 -16.45 -19.01
CA THR A 153 23.26 -15.43 -19.03
C THR A 153 22.02 -15.85 -19.79
N ILE A 154 21.92 -17.10 -20.25
CA ILE A 154 20.76 -17.62 -20.99
C ILE A 154 19.46 -17.43 -20.20
N LEU A 155 19.45 -17.70 -18.89
CA LEU A 155 18.24 -17.47 -18.10
C LEU A 155 17.88 -15.98 -18.03
N GLY A 156 18.88 -15.12 -17.90
CA GLY A 156 18.71 -13.67 -17.92
C GLY A 156 18.19 -13.16 -19.27
N THR A 157 18.63 -13.74 -20.38
CA THR A 157 18.20 -13.33 -21.73
C THR A 157 16.77 -13.72 -22.01
N VAL A 158 16.37 -14.92 -21.59
CA VAL A 158 14.98 -15.37 -21.66
C VAL A 158 14.10 -14.43 -20.84
N CYS A 159 14.52 -14.05 -19.63
CA CYS A 159 13.80 -13.09 -18.79
C CYS A 159 13.66 -11.71 -19.46
N LEU A 160 14.76 -11.17 -20.01
CA LEU A 160 14.74 -9.88 -20.73
C LEU A 160 13.85 -9.93 -21.99
N GLY A 161 13.86 -11.04 -22.72
CA GLY A 161 13.02 -11.26 -23.90
C GLY A 161 11.53 -11.29 -23.54
N ILE A 162 11.16 -12.01 -22.48
CA ILE A 162 9.78 -12.05 -21.98
C ILE A 162 9.36 -10.65 -21.50
N ALA A 163 10.19 -9.97 -20.72
CA ALA A 163 9.92 -8.61 -20.25
C ALA A 163 9.71 -7.63 -21.42
N SER A 164 10.55 -7.72 -22.46
CA SER A 164 10.40 -6.94 -23.69
C SER A 164 9.03 -7.17 -24.34
N GLY A 165 8.60 -8.44 -24.48
CA GLY A 165 7.30 -8.79 -25.04
C GLY A 165 6.13 -8.24 -24.23
N ILE A 166 6.20 -8.31 -22.90
CA ILE A 166 5.18 -7.77 -21.99
C ILE A 166 5.06 -6.24 -22.16
N TYR A 167 6.19 -5.51 -22.17
CA TYR A 167 6.15 -4.06 -22.35
C TYR A 167 5.62 -3.66 -23.73
N LEU A 168 5.97 -4.41 -24.78
CA LEU A 168 5.45 -4.15 -26.11
C LEU A 168 3.93 -4.37 -26.17
N LEU A 169 3.43 -5.45 -25.57
CA LEU A 169 1.99 -5.73 -25.53
C LEU A 169 1.23 -4.65 -24.74
N ALA A 170 1.76 -4.25 -23.59
CA ALA A 170 1.19 -3.16 -22.78
C ALA A 170 1.18 -1.83 -23.57
N ALA A 171 2.26 -1.52 -24.29
CA ALA A 171 2.35 -0.33 -25.13
C ALA A 171 1.31 -0.33 -26.27
N VAL A 172 1.12 -1.47 -26.94
CA VAL A 172 0.12 -1.64 -28.02
C VAL A 172 -1.31 -1.50 -27.48
N ARG A 173 -1.54 -1.88 -26.23
CA ARG A 173 -2.84 -1.72 -25.54
C ARG A 173 -3.07 -0.32 -24.96
N GLY A 174 -2.08 0.57 -25.06
CA GLY A 174 -2.17 1.91 -24.49
C GLY A 174 -2.09 1.93 -22.96
N GLU A 175 -1.58 0.85 -22.35
CA GLU A 175 -1.35 0.78 -20.90
C GLU A 175 -0.08 1.58 -20.56
N GLU A 176 -0.13 2.37 -19.49
CA GLU A 176 1.03 3.12 -19.00
C GLU A 176 1.09 3.12 -17.48
N TRP A 177 2.29 3.10 -16.93
CA TRP A 177 2.49 3.27 -15.50
C TRP A 177 2.46 4.76 -15.15
N ARG A 178 1.52 5.15 -14.30
CA ARG A 178 1.45 6.49 -13.73
C ARG A 178 1.90 6.42 -12.27
N PRO A 179 2.96 7.15 -11.86
CA PRO A 179 3.28 7.23 -10.45
C PRO A 179 2.14 7.90 -9.70
N ILE A 180 1.85 7.37 -8.53
CA ILE A 180 0.95 7.99 -7.57
C ILE A 180 1.67 9.21 -7.01
N GLU A 181 1.42 10.38 -7.62
CA GLU A 181 1.89 11.65 -7.10
C GLU A 181 1.08 11.97 -5.84
N GLN A 182 1.76 12.22 -4.73
CA GLN A 182 1.10 12.76 -3.54
C GLN A 182 0.56 14.13 -3.94
N LYS A 183 -0.75 14.24 -4.17
CA LYS A 183 -1.38 15.56 -4.29
C LYS A 183 -1.03 16.32 -3.01
N PRO A 184 -0.43 17.52 -3.11
CA PRO A 184 -0.32 18.39 -1.95
C PRO A 184 -1.71 18.49 -1.34
N ARG A 185 -1.84 18.13 -0.07
CA ARG A 185 -3.10 18.26 0.64
C ARG A 185 -3.54 19.71 0.46
N GLU A 186 -4.59 19.94 -0.32
CA GLU A 186 -5.37 21.15 -0.17
C GLU A 186 -5.84 21.09 1.28
N ARG A 187 -5.11 21.79 2.15
CA ARG A 187 -5.65 22.16 3.44
C ARG A 187 -6.94 22.84 3.04
N PRO A 188 -8.11 22.44 3.58
CA PRO A 188 -9.26 23.31 3.50
C PRO A 188 -8.73 24.69 3.86
N HIS A 189 -8.91 25.67 2.99
CA HIS A 189 -8.75 27.06 3.37
C HIS A 189 -9.73 27.25 4.52
N MET A 190 -9.28 26.93 5.72
CA MET A 190 -9.89 27.35 6.96
C MET A 190 -9.70 28.84 6.86
N GLY A 191 -10.75 29.52 6.39
CA GLY A 191 -10.72 30.93 6.10
C GLY A 191 -10.10 31.69 7.26
N ASP A 192 -9.49 32.82 6.96
CA ASP A 192 -8.80 33.73 7.89
C ASP A 192 -9.71 34.31 9.00
N THR A 193 -10.80 33.62 9.39
CA THR A 193 -11.81 34.03 10.36
C THR A 193 -11.49 33.60 11.80
N ILE A 194 -10.32 33.03 12.09
CA ILE A 194 -9.88 32.72 13.48
C ILE A 194 -8.65 33.55 13.85
N LYS A 195 -8.72 34.88 13.67
CA LYS A 195 -7.80 35.82 14.32
C LYS A 195 -8.46 37.15 14.73
N GLN A 196 -9.66 37.10 15.31
CA GLN A 196 -10.12 38.20 16.17
C GLN A 196 -10.75 37.65 17.45
N PRO A 197 -10.13 37.83 18.62
CA PRO A 197 -10.83 37.61 19.88
C PRO A 197 -12.02 38.58 19.96
N PRO A 198 -13.18 38.17 20.49
CA PRO A 198 -14.35 39.02 20.59
C PRO A 198 -14.02 40.28 21.41
N SER A 199 -14.14 41.45 20.77
CA SER A 199 -13.80 42.76 21.35
C SER A 199 -14.77 43.23 22.44
N ASN A 200 -15.92 42.58 22.59
CA ASN A 200 -16.91 42.92 23.60
C ASN A 200 -17.05 41.80 24.65
N PRO A 201 -16.89 42.10 25.95
CA PRO A 201 -17.27 41.16 26.98
C PRO A 201 -18.78 40.86 26.89
N PRO A 202 -19.22 39.64 27.20
CA PRO A 202 -20.63 39.28 27.15
C PRO A 202 -21.45 40.21 28.07
N PRO A 203 -22.68 40.61 27.67
CA PRO A 203 -23.53 41.45 28.48
C PRO A 203 -23.74 40.84 29.86
N ARG A 204 -23.49 41.63 30.92
CA ARG A 204 -23.72 41.18 32.29
C ARG A 204 -25.20 40.82 32.45
N PRO A 205 -25.55 39.62 32.93
CA PRO A 205 -26.94 39.25 33.17
C PRO A 205 -27.60 40.20 34.19
N PRO A 206 -28.89 40.55 34.02
CA PRO A 206 -29.62 41.37 34.98
C PRO A 206 -29.63 40.71 36.37
N ALA A 207 -29.69 41.53 37.43
CA ALA A 207 -29.53 41.09 38.82
C ALA A 207 -30.48 39.94 39.22
N ASP A 208 -31.67 39.87 38.61
CA ASP A 208 -32.68 38.84 38.87
C ASP A 208 -32.27 37.45 38.35
N ALA A 209 -31.47 37.36 37.28
CA ALA A 209 -30.95 36.11 36.76
C ALA A 209 -29.83 35.53 37.66
N ARG A 210 -29.07 36.40 38.34
CA ARG A 210 -28.00 35.99 39.26
C ARG A 210 -28.54 35.28 40.50
N ARG A 211 -29.69 35.72 41.03
CA ARG A 211 -30.34 35.09 42.19
C ARG A 211 -30.87 33.69 41.89
N LYS A 212 -31.38 33.44 40.67
CA LYS A 212 -31.85 32.10 40.27
C LYS A 212 -30.70 31.09 40.14
N GLN A 213 -29.53 31.51 39.64
CA GLN A 213 -28.35 30.64 39.56
C GLN A 213 -27.78 30.28 40.93
N THR A 214 -27.74 31.22 41.89
CA THR A 214 -27.23 30.91 43.24
C THR A 214 -28.12 29.94 43.99
N ALA A 215 -29.42 29.92 43.70
CA ALA A 215 -30.37 28.98 44.30
C ALA A 215 -30.32 27.57 43.69
N GLN A 216 -29.79 27.40 42.47
CA GLN A 216 -29.73 26.10 41.78
C GLN A 216 -28.38 25.37 41.86
N VAL A 217 -27.29 26.05 42.25
CA VAL A 217 -25.93 25.45 42.33
C VAL A 217 -25.55 25.07 43.77
N GLY A 218 -26.54 24.72 44.59
CA GLY A 218 -26.34 24.15 45.93
C GLY A 218 -26.24 22.63 45.87
N GLY A 219 -25.07 22.09 45.53
CA GLY A 219 -24.76 20.66 45.71
C GLY A 219 -24.11 19.98 44.52
N GLN A 220 -22.85 20.27 44.25
CA GLN A 220 -22.01 19.38 43.45
C GLN A 220 -20.69 19.17 44.21
N VAL A 221 -20.60 18.01 44.87
CA VAL A 221 -19.43 17.56 45.63
C VAL A 221 -18.40 17.05 44.63
N ASN A 222 -17.19 17.64 44.63
CA ASN A 222 -16.08 17.19 43.78
C ASN A 222 -15.54 15.85 44.29
N PRO A 223 -15.48 14.78 43.46
CA PRO A 223 -15.16 13.43 43.92
C PRO A 223 -13.65 13.08 43.91
N ILE A 224 -12.73 14.04 43.98
CA ILE A 224 -11.28 13.76 43.96
C ILE A 224 -10.58 14.52 45.10
N PRO A 225 -10.03 13.84 46.12
CA PRO A 225 -9.14 14.45 47.09
C PRO A 225 -7.81 14.79 46.41
N VAL A 226 -7.36 16.03 46.57
CA VAL A 226 -6.01 16.46 46.14
C VAL A 226 -5.11 16.29 47.35
N GLU A 227 -4.36 15.20 47.39
CA GLU A 227 -3.28 15.03 48.37
C GLU A 227 -2.09 15.89 47.93
N ALA A 228 -1.62 16.74 48.84
CA ALA A 228 -0.41 17.51 48.67
C ALA A 228 0.69 16.84 49.52
N GLU A 229 1.67 16.24 48.85
CA GLU A 229 3.03 16.04 49.36
C GLU A 229 4.03 16.10 48.21
#